data_AF-A0A9W7SQ40-F1
#
_entry.id   AF-A0A9W7SQ40-F1
#
_cell.length_a   1.000
_cell.length_b   1.000
_cell.length_c   1.000
_cell.angle_alpha   90.00
_cell.angle_beta   90.00
_cell.angle_gamma   90.00
#
_symmetry.space_group_name_H-M   'P 1'
#
loop_
_entity.id
_entity.type
_entity.pdbx_description
1 polymer ?
#
loop_
_entity_poly.entity_id
_entity_poly.type
_entity_poly.pdbx_seq_one_letter_code
_entity_poly.pdbx_strand_id
1 'polypeptide(L)'
;MAPSSPFVGLPVIPPQDPSLNAANPKPRGIQKVFEAIEQAEGAGATVRRSIGTPRLRNFTPFLMLDHFAISPGSGFPDHGHRGQETITYLLSGAVDHEDFAGNKGTIEAGDLQFMTAGRGFVHAEMPHDN
;
A
#
# COMPACT_ATOMS: atom_id res chain seq x y z
N MET A 1 -26.42 -18.34 -6.83
CA MET A 1 -25.06 -17.97 -6.40
C MET A 1 -24.23 -17.83 -7.67
N ALA A 2 -23.67 -16.66 -7.96
CA ALA A 2 -22.74 -16.50 -9.07
C ALA A 2 -21.43 -17.23 -8.71
N PRO A 3 -20.80 -17.95 -9.65
CA PRO A 3 -19.52 -18.60 -9.37
C PRO A 3 -18.49 -17.53 -9.03
N SER A 4 -17.83 -17.68 -7.88
CA SER A 4 -16.69 -16.85 -7.49
C SER A 4 -15.56 -17.14 -8.46
N SER A 5 -15.37 -16.26 -9.45
CA SER A 5 -14.15 -16.30 -10.25
C SER A 5 -12.99 -15.94 -9.32
N PRO A 6 -11.96 -16.80 -9.18
CA PRO A 6 -10.81 -16.47 -8.36
C PRO A 6 -10.14 -15.23 -8.95
N PHE A 7 -9.90 -14.21 -8.12
CA PHE A 7 -9.12 -13.06 -8.53
C PHE A 7 -7.68 -13.53 -8.76
N VAL A 8 -7.28 -13.61 -10.03
CA VAL A 8 -5.97 -14.14 -10.46
C VAL A 8 -4.83 -13.10 -10.25
N GLY A 9 -5.16 -11.92 -9.72
CA GLY A 9 -4.27 -10.77 -9.67
C GLY A 9 -4.09 -10.11 -11.04
N LEU A 10 -3.57 -8.88 -11.05
CA LEU A 10 -3.05 -8.28 -12.28
C LEU A 10 -1.65 -8.84 -12.52
N PRO A 11 -1.30 -9.27 -13.75
CA PRO A 11 0.02 -9.79 -14.03
C PRO A 11 1.07 -8.71 -13.76
N VAL A 12 2.02 -8.99 -12.84
CA VAL A 12 3.11 -8.08 -12.46
C VAL A 12 3.98 -7.71 -13.67
N ILE A 13 4.03 -8.60 -14.65
CA ILE A 13 4.65 -8.40 -15.95
C ILE A 13 3.60 -8.72 -17.01
N PRO A 14 3.25 -7.78 -17.92
CA PRO A 14 2.31 -8.06 -19.00
C PRO A 14 2.72 -9.32 -19.78
N PRO A 15 1.79 -10.17 -20.21
CA PRO A 15 2.12 -11.38 -20.97
C PRO A 15 2.91 -11.09 -22.26
N GLN A 16 2.80 -9.87 -22.80
CA GLN A 16 3.52 -9.42 -23.98
C GLN A 16 4.82 -8.66 -23.66
N ASP A 17 5.29 -8.64 -22.42
CA ASP A 17 6.53 -7.95 -22.08
C ASP A 17 7.72 -8.62 -22.80
N PRO A 18 8.47 -7.89 -23.63
CA PRO A 18 9.62 -8.43 -24.36
C PRO A 18 10.70 -9.05 -23.47
N SER A 19 10.76 -8.66 -22.18
CA SER A 19 11.69 -9.22 -21.21
C SER A 19 11.37 -10.67 -20.81
N LEU A 20 10.12 -11.12 -20.94
CA LEU A 20 9.72 -12.50 -20.64
C LEU A 20 10.25 -13.52 -21.64
N ASN A 21 10.53 -13.11 -22.89
CA ASN A 21 10.98 -13.97 -23.97
C ASN A 21 12.45 -13.72 -24.37
N ALA A 22 13.21 -12.98 -23.56
CA ALA A 22 14.60 -12.66 -23.89
C ALA A 22 15.49 -13.90 -23.75
N ALA A 23 16.11 -14.33 -24.86
CA ALA A 23 17.03 -15.49 -24.90
C ALA A 23 18.30 -15.29 -24.04
N ASN A 24 18.63 -14.04 -23.70
CA ASN A 24 19.67 -13.65 -22.75
C ASN A 24 19.21 -12.39 -22.01
N PRO A 25 18.41 -12.52 -20.93
CA PRO A 25 17.89 -11.36 -20.23
C PRO A 25 19.05 -10.61 -19.57
N LYS A 26 19.29 -9.37 -19.98
CA LYS A 26 20.23 -8.48 -19.30
C LYS A 26 19.59 -8.02 -18.00
N PRO A 27 20.21 -8.26 -16.82
CA PRO A 27 19.66 -7.78 -15.56
C PRO A 27 19.45 -6.27 -15.59
N ARG A 28 18.32 -5.80 -15.03
CA ARG A 28 18.09 -4.36 -14.85
C ARG A 28 19.11 -3.83 -13.85
N GLY A 29 19.88 -2.82 -14.26
CA GLY A 29 20.79 -2.12 -13.35
C GLY A 29 20.03 -1.25 -12.36
N ILE A 30 20.59 -1.05 -11.17
CA ILE A 30 20.05 -0.10 -10.19
C ILE A 30 20.36 1.32 -10.68
N GLN A 31 19.33 2.09 -11.01
CA GLN A 31 19.50 3.47 -11.50
C GLN A 31 19.71 4.48 -10.37
N LYS A 32 19.10 4.25 -9.21
CA LYS A 32 19.12 5.19 -8.09
C LYS A 32 18.98 4.46 -6.76
N VAL A 33 19.77 4.87 -5.78
CA VAL A 33 19.67 4.43 -4.37
C VAL A 33 19.58 5.67 -3.50
N PHE A 34 18.66 5.65 -2.54
CA PHE A 34 18.59 6.65 -1.49
C PHE A 34 17.93 6.06 -0.26
N GLU A 35 18.29 6.59 0.90
CA GLU A 35 17.66 6.23 2.17
C GLU A 35 16.30 6.94 2.31
N ALA A 36 15.30 6.18 2.75
CA ALA A 36 13.99 6.70 3.16
C ALA A 36 14.09 7.14 4.62
N ILE A 37 13.96 8.46 4.84
CA ILE A 37 14.08 9.07 6.17
C ILE A 37 12.74 8.95 6.90
N GLU A 38 12.83 8.76 8.20
CA GLU A 38 11.67 8.69 9.09
C GLU A 38 10.96 10.04 9.18
N GLN A 39 9.62 10.01 9.19
CA GLN A 39 8.76 11.18 9.30
C GLN A 39 7.49 10.83 10.08
N ALA A 40 6.94 11.83 10.78
CA ALA A 40 5.67 11.70 11.48
C ALA A 40 4.49 11.80 10.49
N GLU A 41 3.48 10.97 10.69
CA GLU A 41 2.23 10.96 9.93
C GLU A 41 1.05 10.64 10.86
N GLY A 42 -0.17 10.88 10.38
CA GLY A 42 -1.39 10.57 11.12
C GLY A 42 -1.40 11.16 12.54
N ALA A 43 -1.85 10.36 13.51
CA ALA A 43 -1.79 10.66 14.92
C ALA A 43 -0.69 9.82 15.58
N GLY A 44 0.52 10.37 15.71
CA GLY A 44 1.63 9.72 16.41
C GLY A 44 2.26 8.53 15.67
N ALA A 45 1.90 8.30 14.40
CA ALA A 45 2.51 7.26 13.58
C ALA A 45 3.86 7.73 13.01
N THR A 46 4.76 6.77 12.80
CA THR A 46 6.05 7.01 12.14
C THR A 46 6.16 6.19 10.87
N VAL A 47 6.61 6.82 9.79
CA VAL A 47 6.79 6.15 8.49
C VAL A 47 8.16 6.46 7.91
N ARG A 48 8.68 5.56 7.09
CA ARG A 48 9.82 5.81 6.19
C ARG A 48 9.30 5.89 4.76
N ARG A 49 9.24 7.11 4.21
CA ARG A 49 8.69 7.36 2.86
C ARG A 49 9.78 7.30 1.80
N SER A 50 9.56 6.48 0.77
CA SER A 50 10.47 6.34 -0.37
C SER A 50 9.93 7.08 -1.62
N ILE A 51 8.92 6.50 -2.26
CA ILE A 51 8.16 7.11 -3.37
C ILE A 51 7.30 8.25 -2.82
N GLY A 52 7.18 9.35 -3.56
CA GLY A 52 6.42 10.54 -3.17
C GLY A 52 7.26 11.65 -2.52
N THR A 53 8.50 11.33 -2.11
CA THR A 53 9.48 12.33 -1.64
C THR A 53 10.01 13.20 -2.80
N PRO A 54 10.62 14.38 -2.54
CA PRO A 54 11.29 15.15 -3.58
C PRO A 54 12.37 14.36 -4.34
N ARG A 55 12.92 13.29 -3.75
CA ARG A 55 13.90 12.42 -4.41
C ARG A 55 13.26 11.47 -5.43
N LEU A 56 11.98 11.13 -5.32
CA LEU A 56 11.28 10.18 -6.18
C LEU A 56 9.76 10.46 -6.28
N ARG A 57 9.40 11.67 -6.69
CA ARG A 57 7.98 12.10 -6.75
C ARG A 57 7.23 11.61 -8.00
N ASN A 58 7.93 11.38 -9.12
CA ASN A 58 7.32 11.07 -10.41
C ASN A 58 7.58 9.62 -10.83
N PHE A 59 7.11 8.65 -10.04
CA PHE A 59 7.35 7.22 -10.25
C PHE A 59 6.09 6.46 -10.67
N THR A 60 5.49 6.87 -11.79
CA THR A 60 4.27 6.27 -12.32
C THR A 60 4.41 4.74 -12.51
N PRO A 61 3.39 3.96 -12.08
CA PRO A 61 2.07 4.37 -11.57
C PRO A 61 2.01 4.66 -10.07
N PHE A 62 3.11 4.52 -9.33
CA PHE A 62 3.14 4.62 -7.88
C PHE A 62 3.26 6.08 -7.41
N LEU A 63 2.35 6.49 -6.52
CA LEU A 63 2.32 7.84 -5.97
C LEU A 63 3.12 7.96 -4.67
N MET A 64 3.09 6.91 -3.85
CA MET A 64 3.64 6.88 -2.51
C MET A 64 4.00 5.44 -2.11
N LEU A 65 5.02 5.29 -1.27
CA LEU A 65 5.33 4.02 -0.61
C LEU A 65 5.96 4.30 0.75
N ASP A 66 5.23 3.91 1.78
CA ASP A 66 5.62 4.04 3.18
C ASP A 66 5.85 2.67 3.80
N HIS A 67 6.95 2.55 4.55
CA HIS A 67 7.10 1.51 5.54
C HIS A 67 6.77 2.14 6.89
N PHE A 68 5.67 1.71 7.51
CA PHE A 68 5.16 2.30 8.74
C PHE A 68 5.29 1.36 9.94
N ALA A 69 5.32 1.95 11.12
CA ALA A 69 5.07 1.27 12.39
C ALA A 69 4.10 2.14 13.21
N ILE A 70 3.08 1.49 13.78
CA ILE A 70 2.09 2.13 14.64
C ILE A 70 2.00 1.38 15.96
N SER A 71 1.99 2.13 17.06
CA SER A 71 1.86 1.61 18.43
C SER A 71 0.45 1.91 18.97
N PRO A 72 -0.02 1.21 20.01
CA PRO A 72 -1.28 1.55 20.67
C PRO A 72 -1.36 3.03 21.03
N GLY A 73 -2.50 3.67 20.75
CA GLY A 73 -2.70 5.11 20.92
C GLY A 73 -2.13 6.00 19.79
N SER A 74 -1.53 5.40 18.76
CA SER A 74 -1.17 6.07 17.51
C SER A 74 -1.91 5.44 16.33
N GLY A 75 -1.82 6.02 15.13
CA GLY A 75 -2.40 5.44 13.92
C GLY A 75 -2.78 6.48 12.88
N PHE A 76 -3.67 6.10 11.98
CA PHE A 76 -4.23 6.96 10.95
C PHE A 76 -5.74 7.11 11.22
N PRO A 77 -6.16 8.11 12.02
CA PRO A 77 -7.59 8.36 12.26
C PRO A 77 -8.29 8.77 10.96
N ASP A 78 -9.60 9.01 11.02
CA ASP A 78 -10.45 9.41 9.89
C ASP A 78 -9.75 10.36 8.90
N HIS A 79 -9.47 9.84 7.71
CA HIS A 79 -8.86 10.58 6.61
C HIS A 79 -9.42 10.13 5.26
N GLY A 80 -9.30 11.00 4.26
CA GLY A 80 -9.92 10.80 2.96
C GLY A 80 -8.94 10.44 1.85
N HIS A 81 -9.37 9.60 0.90
CA HIS A 81 -8.68 9.33 -0.37
C HIS A 81 -9.59 9.55 -1.56
N ARG A 82 -9.04 9.93 -2.72
CA ARG A 82 -9.78 10.09 -3.98
C ARG A 82 -8.87 9.86 -5.18
N GLY A 83 -9.37 9.13 -6.18
CA GLY A 83 -8.68 8.94 -7.47
C GLY A 83 -7.44 8.05 -7.42
N GLN A 84 -7.25 7.32 -6.31
CA GLN A 84 -6.12 6.42 -6.11
C GLN A 84 -6.57 5.11 -5.46
N GLU A 85 -5.65 4.17 -5.40
CA GLU A 85 -5.79 2.91 -4.68
C GLU A 85 -4.73 2.87 -3.58
N THR A 86 -5.09 2.34 -2.41
CA THR A 86 -4.16 2.04 -1.33
C THR A 86 -4.02 0.53 -1.21
N ILE A 87 -2.78 0.08 -1.03
CA ILE A 87 -2.47 -1.33 -0.82
C ILE A 87 -1.71 -1.41 0.50
N THR A 88 -2.35 -1.99 1.50
CA THR A 88 -1.77 -2.20 2.83
C THR A 88 -1.40 -3.67 2.96
N TYR A 89 -0.13 -3.93 3.28
CA TYR A 89 0.38 -5.28 3.54
C TYR A 89 1.08 -5.28 4.89
N LEU A 90 0.62 -6.11 5.82
CA LEU A 90 1.20 -6.16 7.16
C LEU A 90 2.31 -7.20 7.25
N LEU A 91 3.45 -6.75 7.77
CA LEU A 91 4.60 -7.61 8.05
C LEU A 91 4.49 -8.29 9.43
N SER A 92 3.89 -7.61 10.40
CA SER A 92 3.69 -8.09 11.77
C SER A 92 2.60 -7.28 12.47
N GLY A 93 2.08 -7.80 13.58
CA GLY A 93 0.97 -7.18 14.32
C GLY A 93 -0.35 -7.30 13.59
N ALA A 94 -1.28 -6.41 13.91
CA ALA A 94 -2.58 -6.31 13.26
C ALA A 94 -3.07 -4.84 13.27
N VAL A 95 -3.88 -4.50 12.27
CA VAL A 95 -4.44 -3.16 12.07
C VAL A 95 -5.92 -3.28 11.81
N ASP A 96 -6.72 -2.55 12.58
CA ASP A 96 -8.14 -2.39 12.35
C ASP A 96 -8.37 -1.29 11.32
N HIS A 97 -9.22 -1.60 10.35
CA HIS A 97 -9.74 -0.68 9.36
C HIS A 97 -11.24 -0.52 9.56
N GLU A 98 -11.73 0.72 9.50
CA GLU A 98 -13.16 1.05 9.44
C GLU A 98 -13.40 2.22 8.49
N ASP A 99 -14.52 2.17 7.76
CA ASP A 99 -14.89 3.21 6.83
C ASP A 99 -16.28 3.82 7.03
N PHE A 100 -16.50 4.94 6.34
CA PHE A 100 -17.74 5.70 6.44
C PHE A 100 -18.99 4.97 5.90
N ALA A 101 -18.82 3.90 5.11
CA ALA A 101 -19.91 3.06 4.63
C ALA A 101 -20.21 1.89 5.58
N GLY A 102 -19.45 1.78 6.69
CA GLY A 102 -19.59 0.76 7.71
C GLY A 102 -18.85 -0.54 7.40
N ASN A 103 -18.01 -0.60 6.35
CA ASN A 103 -17.14 -1.75 6.20
C ASN A 103 -15.99 -1.64 7.19
N LYS A 104 -15.63 -2.78 7.77
CA LYS A 104 -14.55 -2.89 8.73
C LYS A 104 -13.93 -4.27 8.70
N GLY A 105 -12.70 -4.35 9.16
CA GLY A 105 -11.99 -5.60 9.29
C GLY A 105 -10.62 -5.40 9.93
N THR A 106 -10.08 -6.48 10.45
CA THR A 106 -8.71 -6.52 10.96
C THR A 106 -7.82 -7.10 9.86
N ILE A 107 -6.76 -6.39 9.53
CA ILE A 107 -5.67 -6.85 8.67
C ILE A 107 -4.65 -7.47 9.60
N GLU A 108 -4.38 -8.76 9.49
CA GLU A 108 -3.39 -9.47 10.32
C GLU A 108 -2.03 -9.57 9.61
N ALA A 109 -1.02 -10.09 10.31
CA ALA A 109 0.30 -10.32 9.72
C ALA A 109 0.22 -11.26 8.51
N GLY A 110 0.69 -10.79 7.35
CA GLY A 110 0.61 -11.49 6.07
C GLY A 110 -0.64 -11.21 5.26
N ASP A 111 -1.64 -10.52 5.84
CA ASP A 111 -2.82 -10.09 5.10
C ASP A 111 -2.52 -8.89 4.20
N LEU A 112 -3.36 -8.74 3.20
CA LEU A 112 -3.33 -7.66 2.23
C LEU A 112 -4.72 -7.05 2.11
N GLN A 113 -4.80 -5.73 2.26
CA GLN A 113 -5.98 -4.96 1.89
C GLN A 113 -5.67 -4.18 0.61
N PHE A 114 -6.54 -4.33 -0.38
CA PHE A 114 -6.51 -3.55 -1.62
C PHE A 114 -7.78 -2.68 -1.66
N MET A 115 -7.64 -1.37 -1.46
CA MET A 115 -8.77 -0.44 -1.41
C MET A 115 -8.74 0.51 -2.63
N THR A 116 -9.78 0.43 -3.46
CA THR A 116 -9.98 1.35 -4.60
C THR A 116 -10.86 2.53 -4.17
N ALA A 117 -10.27 3.69 -3.88
CA ALA A 117 -11.02 4.86 -3.39
C ALA A 117 -11.94 5.50 -4.45
N GLY A 118 -11.59 5.38 -5.74
CA GLY A 118 -12.41 5.86 -6.85
C GLY A 118 -12.86 7.32 -6.70
N ARG A 119 -14.16 7.55 -6.57
CA ARG A 119 -14.76 8.90 -6.45
C ARG A 119 -14.42 9.62 -5.13
N GLY A 120 -14.00 8.89 -4.11
CA GLY A 120 -13.77 9.43 -2.78
C GLY A 120 -14.24 8.48 -1.70
N PHE A 121 -13.47 8.40 -0.61
CA PHE A 121 -13.77 7.58 0.55
C PHE A 121 -13.14 8.18 1.81
N VAL A 122 -13.70 7.90 2.99
CA VAL A 122 -13.12 8.25 4.30
C VAL A 122 -13.03 6.97 5.13
N HIS A 123 -11.88 6.75 5.76
CA HIS A 123 -11.61 5.59 6.60
C HIS A 123 -10.57 5.92 7.68
N ALA A 124 -10.45 5.02 8.65
CA ALA A 124 -9.39 4.98 9.65
C ALA A 124 -8.61 3.67 9.57
N GLU A 125 -7.34 3.71 9.96
CA GLU A 125 -6.45 2.55 10.11
C GLU A 125 -5.71 2.69 11.44
N MET A 126 -6.13 1.89 12.42
CA MET A 126 -5.65 1.96 13.80
C MET A 126 -4.99 0.64 14.19
N PRO A 127 -3.96 0.63 15.07
CA PRO A 127 -3.41 -0.60 15.59
C PRO A 127 -4.52 -1.41 16.28
N HIS A 128 -4.56 -2.71 16.01
CA HIS A 128 -5.50 -3.60 16.68
C HIS A 128 -5.11 -3.75 18.17
N ASP A 129 -6.05 -3.42 19.06
CA ASP A 129 -5.90 -3.65 20.50
C ASP A 129 -6.26 -5.10 20.80
N ASN A 130 -5.25 -5.95 21.08
CA ASN A 130 -5.44 -7.33 21.53
C ASN A 130 -6.03 -7.43 22.95
#